data_AF-A0A915KP99-F1
#
_entry.id   AF-A0A915KP99-F1
#
_cell.length_a   1.000
_cell.length_b   1.000
_cell.length_c   1.000
_cell.angle_alpha   90.00
_cell.angle_beta   90.00
_cell.angle_gamma   90.00
#
_symmetry.space_group_name_H-M   'P 1'
#
loop_
_entity.id
_entity.type
_entity.pdbx_description
1 polymer ?
#
loop_
_entity_poly.entity_id
_entity_poly.type
_entity_poly.pdbx_seq_one_letter_code
_entity_poly.pdbx_strand_id
1 'polypeptide(L)' 'TDTALNEICGAIDKIKQSATGTRRRVFIIETMGGYCGYLATVSALSSGADNAYIFEEKFTVDDM' A
#
# COMPACT_ATOMS: atom_id res chain seq x y z
N THR A 1 2.96 -12.99 14.76
CA THR A 1 1.69 -12.99 13.99
C THR A 1 1.24 -11.56 13.90
N ASP A 2 1.47 -10.91 12.75
CA ASP A 2 1.15 -9.50 12.54
C ASP A 2 -0.26 -9.36 11.94
N THR A 3 -1.27 -9.32 12.81
CA THR A 3 -2.67 -9.24 12.39
C THR A 3 -2.94 -8.04 11.49
N ALA A 4 -2.42 -6.86 11.85
CA ALA A 4 -2.64 -5.64 11.06
C ALA A 4 -2.08 -5.75 9.65
N LEU A 5 -0.87 -6.31 9.50
CA LEU A 5 -0.25 -6.52 8.19
C LEU A 5 -1.06 -7.49 7.33
N ASN A 6 -1.52 -8.61 7.92
CA ASN A 6 -2.32 -9.60 7.21
C ASN A 6 -3.66 -9.02 6.73
N GLU A 7 -4.32 -8.21 7.56
CA GLU A 7 -5.56 -7.53 7.17
C GLU A 7 -5.34 -6.54 6.02
N ILE A 8 -4.25 -5.75 6.07
CA ILE A 8 -3.90 -4.81 4.99
C ILE A 8 -3.65 -5.58 3.69
N CYS A 9 -2.79 -6.61 3.69
CA CYS A 9 -2.51 -7.42 2.51
C CYS A 9 -3.79 -8.04 1.93
N GLY A 10 -4.65 -8.61 2.78
CA GLY A 10 -5.92 -9.19 2.35
C GLY A 10 -6.90 -8.17 1.76
N ALA A 11 -6.88 -6.92 2.22
CA ALA A 11 -7.64 -5.83 1.61
C ALA A 11 -7.07 -5.44 0.23
N ILE A 12 -5.74 -5.32 0.12
CA ILE A 12 -5.05 -5.00 -1.14
C ILE A 12 -5.38 -6.07 -2.21
N ASP A 13 -5.35 -7.35 -1.85
CA ASP A 13 -5.64 -8.45 -2.78
C ASP A 13 -7.06 -8.38 -3.35
N LYS A 14 -8.05 -8.05 -2.52
CA LYS A 14 -9.44 -7.86 -2.97
C LYS A 14 -9.56 -6.67 -3.94
N ILE A 15 -8.86 -5.58 -3.66
CA ILE A 15 -8.82 -4.40 -4.53
C ILE A 15 -8.14 -4.75 -5.86
N LYS A 16 -7.01 -5.46 -5.83
CA LYS A 16 -6.31 -5.94 -7.03
C LYS A 16 -7.18 -6.89 -7.86
N GLN A 17 -7.92 -7.79 -7.22
CA GLN A 17 -8.85 -8.68 -7.92
C GLN A 17 -9.96 -7.89 -8.63
N SER A 18 -10.51 -6.87 -7.97
CA SER A 18 -11.43 -5.92 -8.61
C SER A 18 -10.75 -5.22 -9.78
N ALA A 19 -9.48 -4.81 -9.63
CA ALA A 19 -8.64 -4.15 -10.63
C ALA A 19 -8.53 -4.96 -11.92
N THR A 20 -8.29 -6.28 -11.83
CA THR A 20 -8.03 -7.18 -12.97
C THR A 20 -9.11 -7.17 -14.05
N GLY A 21 -10.38 -6.91 -13.69
CA GLY A 21 -11.49 -6.88 -14.64
C GLY A 21 -11.51 -5.67 -15.58
N THR A 22 -10.72 -4.62 -15.32
CA THR A 22 -10.62 -3.45 -16.22
C THR A 22 -9.17 -2.99 -16.34
N ARG A 23 -8.78 -2.48 -17.52
CA ARG A 23 -7.40 -2.06 -17.78
C ARG A 23 -7.16 -0.62 -17.33
N ARG A 24 -5.90 -0.28 -17.05
CA ARG A 24 -5.40 1.09 -16.77
C ARG A 24 -6.01 1.75 -15.51
N ARG A 25 -5.97 1.05 -14.37
CA ARG A 25 -6.33 1.60 -13.07
C ARG A 25 -5.13 1.57 -12.11
N VAL A 26 -5.02 2.62 -11.30
CA VAL A 26 -4.09 2.72 -10.18
C VAL A 26 -4.92 2.91 -8.92
N PHE A 27 -4.48 2.30 -7.82
CA PHE A 27 -5.09 2.47 -6.51
C PHE A 27 -4.07 3.05 -5.55
N ILE A 28 -4.46 4.11 -4.84
CA ILE A 28 -3.70 4.67 -3.74
C ILE A 28 -4.29 4.07 -2.46
N ILE A 29 -3.43 3.51 -1.61
CA ILE A 29 -3.84 2.77 -0.41
C ILE A 29 -3.19 3.45 0.79
N GLU A 30 -4.02 4.06 1.64
CA GLU A 30 -3.57 4.66 2.89
C GLU A 30 -3.54 3.60 4.00
N THR A 31 -2.38 3.40 4.61
CA THR A 31 -2.23 2.51 5.75
C THR A 31 -2.14 3.29 7.06
N MET A 32 -2.56 2.66 8.16
CA MET A 32 -2.22 3.15 9.49
C MET A 32 -0.70 3.09 9.75
N GLY A 33 -0.24 3.68 10.84
CA GLY A 33 1.18 3.69 11.21
C GLY A 33 1.66 5.02 11.81
N GLY A 34 0.87 6.09 11.65
CA GLY A 34 1.20 7.41 12.20
C GLY A 34 2.55 7.90 11.66
N TYR A 35 3.55 8.00 12.54
CA TYR A 35 4.92 8.42 12.20
C TYR A 35 5.88 7.26 11.91
N CYS A 36 5.36 6.04 11.74
CA CYS A 36 6.11 4.83 11.43
C CYS A 36 5.56 4.19 10.16
N GLY A 37 6.38 4.17 9.11
CA GLY A 37 6.07 3.63 7.80
C GLY A 37 6.16 2.11 7.71
N TYR A 38 6.32 1.39 8.83
CA TYR A 38 6.44 -0.07 8.84
C TYR A 38 5.28 -0.77 8.10
N LEU A 39 4.04 -0.41 8.42
CA LEU A 39 2.87 -1.02 7.78
C LEU A 39 2.82 -0.71 6.28
N ALA A 40 3.07 0.53 5.89
CA ALA A 40 3.14 0.95 4.48
C ALA A 40 4.24 0.19 3.73
N THR A 41 5.46 0.14 4.28
CA THR A 41 6.62 -0.49 3.65
C THR A 41 6.44 -1.99 3.46
N VAL A 42 6.03 -2.69 4.52
CA VAL A 42 5.96 -4.15 4.50
C VAL A 42 4.73 -4.62 3.71
N SER A 43 3.60 -3.91 3.79
CA SER A 43 2.44 -4.23 2.97
C SER A 43 2.69 -3.93 1.49
N ALA A 44 3.35 -2.82 1.16
CA ALA A 44 3.76 -2.52 -0.20
C ALA A 44 4.67 -3.61 -0.78
N LEU A 45 5.68 -4.06 -0.02
CA LEU A 45 6.56 -5.14 -0.43
C LEU A 45 5.80 -6.46 -0.62
N SER A 46 4.94 -6.81 0.34
CA SER A 46 4.21 -8.08 0.36
C SER A 46 3.14 -8.15 -0.73
N SER A 47 2.49 -7.03 -1.03
CA SER A 47 1.47 -6.93 -2.06
C SER A 47 2.03 -6.59 -3.43
N GLY A 48 3.29 -6.18 -3.57
CA GLY A 48 3.87 -5.73 -4.83
C GLY A 48 3.23 -4.43 -5.32
N ALA A 49 3.34 -3.38 -4.52
CA ALA A 49 3.03 -2.02 -4.91
C ALA A 49 4.20 -1.42 -5.73
N ASP A 50 3.89 -0.56 -6.70
CA ASP A 50 4.91 0.10 -7.52
C ASP A 50 5.73 1.12 -6.71
N ASN A 51 5.05 1.89 -5.85
CA ASN A 51 5.65 2.88 -4.95
C ASN A 51 5.09 2.74 -3.53
N ALA A 52 5.91 3.07 -2.53
CA ALA A 52 5.52 3.13 -1.12
C ALA A 52 5.92 4.49 -0.53
N TYR A 53 4.94 5.27 -0.08
CA TYR A 53 5.19 6.57 0.56
C TYR A 53 5.10 6.40 2.07
N ILE A 54 6.15 6.78 2.78
CA ILE A 54 6.30 6.57 4.22
C ILE A 54 6.60 7.88 4.94
N PHE A 55 6.39 7.92 6.25
CA PHE A 55 6.63 9.15 7.02
C PHE A 55 8.12 9.50 7.09
N GLU A 56 8.97 8.48 7.11
CA GLU A 56 10.42 8.58 7.22
C GLU A 56 11.06 9.23 5.98
N GLU A 57 10.39 9.16 4.83
CA GLU A 57 10.85 9.71 3.56
C GLU A 57 9.92 10.83 3.11
N LYS A 58 10.44 12.06 3.07
CA LYS A 58 9.67 13.19 2.58
C LYS A 58 9.44 13.04 1.08
N PHE A 59 8.18 13.13 0.67
CA PHE A 59 7.79 13.17 -0.73
C PHE A 59 7.00 14.45 -1.01
N THR A 60 7.00 14.88 -2.26
CA THR A 60 6.22 15.98 -2.78
C THR A 60 5.19 15.45 -3.78
N VAL A 61 4.28 16.31 -4.23
CA VAL A 61 3.28 15.92 -5.24
C VAL A 61 3.94 15.57 -6.58
N ASP A 62 5.13 16.12 -6.86
CA ASP A 62 5.88 15.82 -8.09
C ASP A 62 6.51 14.40 -8.06
N ASP A 63 6.60 13.77 -6.89
CA ASP A 63 7.09 12.41 -6.72
C ASP A 63 5.98 11.35 -6.90
N MET A 64 4.71 11.77 -7.03
CA MET A 64 3.53 10.90 -7.20
C MET A 64 3.16 10.70 -8.68
#